data_AF-A0A317ZI39-F1
#
_entry.id   AF-A0A317ZI39-F1
#
_cell.length_a   1.000
_cell.length_b   1.000
_cell.length_c   1.000
_cell.angle_alpha   90.00
_cell.angle_beta   90.00
_cell.angle_gamma   90.00
#
_symmetry.space_group_name_H-M   'P 1'
#
loop_
_entity.id
_entity.type
_entity.pdbx_description
1 polymer ?
#
loop_
_entity_poly.entity_id
_entity_poly.type
_entity_poly.pdbx_seq_one_letter_code
_entity_poly.pdbx_strand_id
1 'polypeptide(L)'
;MAIRVTRPAFVNGIAALARSDDPVPHLPSIERWRDGLRKIEYDPNTMATRQEMRSFACAQCHVEYYCASKETLFFPWERGLKVEQIEATYNNHEFPDGSPFLDYLHGETGAPTYKAQHPEFELWSQGIHARSGVSCTDCHMPYERKGAAKVTSHWVRSPMKNINKSCQTCHNVPEDELRDRVAAIQGRTTKMIERSAGAVTDMLDAILEAQAAGVSEEALAPALELQKKATWRLDFISSENSKGFHADQEAVRILAESIDYSRQAQAIALRLRAPSAPKPKEATEAVQGVSEL
;
A
#
# COMPACT_ATOMS: atom_id res chain seq x y z
N MET A 1 -5.16 33.13 -7.69
CA MET A 1 -5.33 31.89 -8.47
C MET A 1 -5.62 30.76 -7.50
N ALA A 2 -6.72 30.04 -7.65
CA ALA A 2 -7.05 28.91 -6.78
C ALA A 2 -6.38 27.63 -7.31
N ILE A 3 -5.88 26.77 -6.40
CA ILE A 3 -5.44 25.41 -6.73
C ILE A 3 -6.67 24.65 -7.24
N ARG A 4 -6.53 23.85 -8.30
CA ARG A 4 -7.60 23.03 -8.86
C ARG A 4 -7.11 21.61 -9.10
N VAL A 5 -8.01 20.67 -8.87
CA VAL A 5 -7.91 19.30 -9.37
C VAL A 5 -8.54 19.27 -10.76
N THR A 6 -7.82 18.75 -11.74
CA THR A 6 -8.26 18.67 -13.14
C THR A 6 -8.27 17.27 -13.70
N ARG A 7 -7.61 16.29 -13.05
CA ARG A 7 -7.61 14.91 -13.52
C ARG A 7 -8.92 14.19 -13.18
N PRO A 8 -9.69 13.72 -14.18
CA PRO A 8 -10.96 13.04 -13.92
C PRO A 8 -10.82 11.79 -13.03
N ALA A 9 -9.74 11.03 -13.18
CA ALA A 9 -9.48 9.85 -12.35
C ALA A 9 -9.41 10.17 -10.86
N PHE A 10 -8.75 11.29 -10.48
CA PHE A 10 -8.74 11.74 -9.09
C PHE A 10 -10.12 12.19 -8.63
N VAL A 11 -10.84 12.97 -9.44
CA VAL A 11 -12.20 13.43 -9.09
C VAL A 11 -13.12 12.23 -8.83
N ASN A 12 -13.06 11.23 -9.69
CA ASN A 12 -13.87 10.01 -9.56
C ASN A 12 -13.41 9.15 -8.38
N GLY A 13 -12.10 8.98 -8.20
CA GLY A 13 -11.51 8.21 -7.09
C GLY A 13 -11.82 8.81 -5.73
N ILE A 14 -11.63 10.12 -5.55
CA ILE A 14 -11.91 10.78 -4.27
C ILE A 14 -13.41 10.81 -3.96
N ALA A 15 -14.27 10.90 -4.98
CA ALA A 15 -15.70 10.76 -4.82
C ALA A 15 -16.08 9.32 -4.41
N ALA A 16 -15.45 8.30 -5.01
CA ALA A 16 -15.61 6.91 -4.60
C ALA A 16 -15.19 6.67 -3.14
N LEU A 17 -14.04 7.22 -2.74
CA LEU A 17 -13.60 7.19 -1.35
C LEU A 17 -14.62 7.88 -0.43
N ALA A 18 -15.14 9.04 -0.82
CA ALA A 18 -16.13 9.77 -0.03
C ALA A 18 -17.40 8.96 0.19
N ARG A 19 -17.83 8.17 -0.80
CA ARG A 19 -18.98 7.24 -0.70
C ARG A 19 -18.71 6.03 0.19
N SER A 20 -17.47 5.59 0.33
CA SER A 20 -17.10 4.48 1.22
C SER A 20 -17.37 4.80 2.68
N ASP A 21 -17.41 3.77 3.53
CA ASP A 21 -17.50 3.91 5.00
C ASP A 21 -16.13 3.97 5.69
N ASP A 22 -15.02 3.98 4.92
CA ASP A 22 -13.67 4.01 5.48
C ASP A 22 -13.41 5.34 6.21
N PRO A 23 -12.98 5.33 7.49
CA PRO A 23 -12.67 6.55 8.22
C PRO A 23 -11.47 7.30 7.61
N VAL A 24 -11.68 8.57 7.26
CA VAL A 24 -10.63 9.44 6.67
C VAL A 24 -10.41 10.70 7.51
N PRO A 25 -9.93 10.57 8.77
CA PRO A 25 -9.82 11.70 9.71
C PRO A 25 -8.85 12.80 9.25
N HIS A 26 -8.00 12.49 8.26
CA HIS A 26 -7.11 13.45 7.62
C HIS A 26 -7.79 14.27 6.50
N LEU A 27 -9.03 13.92 6.11
CA LEU A 27 -9.84 14.54 5.07
C LEU A 27 -11.18 15.07 5.63
N PRO A 28 -11.16 16.12 6.46
CA PRO A 28 -12.37 16.64 7.10
C PRO A 28 -13.44 17.14 6.12
N SER A 29 -13.13 17.45 4.85
CA SER A 29 -14.17 17.77 3.86
C SER A 29 -15.04 16.58 3.49
N ILE A 30 -14.47 15.38 3.46
CA ILE A 30 -15.24 14.15 3.22
C ILE A 30 -16.15 13.87 4.40
N GLU A 31 -15.67 14.02 5.64
CA GLU A 31 -16.51 13.87 6.84
C GLU A 31 -17.67 14.86 6.85
N ARG A 32 -17.41 16.15 6.58
CA ARG A 32 -18.48 17.15 6.43
C ARG A 32 -19.49 16.81 5.34
N TRP A 33 -19.03 16.25 4.22
CA TRP A 33 -19.93 15.80 3.16
C TRP A 33 -20.77 14.60 3.61
N ARG A 34 -20.15 13.64 4.31
CA ARG A 34 -20.79 12.44 4.86
C ARG A 34 -21.86 12.79 5.91
N ASP A 35 -21.62 13.80 6.73
CA ASP A 35 -22.58 14.31 7.74
C ASP A 35 -23.73 15.13 7.12
N GLY A 36 -23.55 15.58 5.88
CA GLY A 36 -24.55 16.36 5.15
C GLY A 36 -25.62 15.50 4.46
N LEU A 37 -26.49 16.16 3.69
CA LEU A 37 -27.58 15.51 2.96
C LEU A 37 -27.14 14.71 1.71
N ARG A 38 -25.85 14.73 1.35
CA ARG A 38 -25.25 14.03 0.18
C ARG A 38 -26.05 14.20 -1.14
N LYS A 39 -26.71 15.35 -1.34
CA LYS A 39 -27.55 15.64 -2.52
C LYS A 39 -26.76 15.77 -3.82
N ILE A 40 -25.49 16.13 -3.72
CA ILE A 40 -24.56 16.25 -4.84
C ILE A 40 -23.33 15.40 -4.53
N GLU A 41 -22.73 14.85 -5.59
CA GLU A 41 -21.51 14.08 -5.50
C GLU A 41 -20.38 14.91 -4.87
N TYR A 42 -19.47 14.25 -4.15
CA TYR A 42 -18.33 14.95 -3.57
C TYR A 42 -17.42 15.52 -4.67
N ASP A 43 -17.23 16.84 -4.67
CA ASP A 43 -16.36 17.54 -5.61
C ASP A 43 -15.20 18.22 -4.86
N PRO A 44 -13.93 17.78 -5.07
CA PRO A 44 -12.80 18.35 -4.36
C PRO A 44 -12.59 19.85 -4.68
N ASN A 45 -13.00 20.34 -5.86
CA ASN A 45 -12.78 21.74 -6.22
C ASN A 45 -13.71 22.73 -5.50
N THR A 46 -14.86 22.26 -5.03
CA THR A 46 -15.86 23.08 -4.33
C THR A 46 -15.96 22.77 -2.84
N MET A 47 -15.57 21.56 -2.42
CA MET A 47 -15.77 21.09 -1.04
C MET A 47 -14.49 20.92 -0.23
N ALA A 48 -13.34 20.65 -0.87
CA ALA A 48 -12.09 20.44 -0.16
C ALA A 48 -11.57 21.75 0.47
N THR A 49 -10.97 21.62 1.64
CA THR A 49 -10.26 22.74 2.27
C THR A 49 -9.00 23.09 1.48
N ARG A 50 -8.48 24.30 1.69
CA ARG A 50 -7.19 24.71 1.13
C ARG A 50 -6.05 23.78 1.54
N GLN A 51 -6.11 23.18 2.73
CA GLN A 51 -5.08 22.26 3.22
C GLN A 51 -5.17 20.89 2.55
N GLU A 52 -6.37 20.36 2.29
CA GLU A 52 -6.54 19.13 1.52
C GLU A 52 -6.09 19.33 0.06
N MET A 53 -6.42 20.48 -0.54
CA MET A 53 -5.99 20.82 -1.91
C MET A 53 -4.45 20.85 -2.08
N ARG A 54 -3.71 21.07 -0.98
CA ARG A 54 -2.25 21.02 -0.94
C ARG A 54 -1.70 19.59 -0.99
N SER A 55 -2.50 18.57 -0.68
CA SER A 55 -2.17 17.16 -0.94
C SER A 55 -2.82 16.66 -2.23
N PHE A 56 -4.06 17.05 -2.51
CA PHE A 56 -4.81 16.59 -3.70
C PHE A 56 -4.14 16.98 -5.01
N ALA A 57 -3.45 18.13 -5.05
CA ALA A 57 -2.67 18.51 -6.22
C ALA A 57 -1.61 17.44 -6.58
N CYS A 58 -0.96 16.83 -5.58
CA CYS A 58 0.01 15.74 -5.73
C CYS A 58 -0.67 14.40 -6.03
N ALA A 59 -1.78 14.12 -5.33
CA ALA A 59 -2.54 12.88 -5.46
C ALA A 59 -3.27 12.73 -6.81
N GLN A 60 -3.21 13.72 -7.70
CA GLN A 60 -3.57 13.53 -9.10
C GLN A 60 -2.63 12.53 -9.82
N CYS A 61 -1.43 12.31 -9.30
CA CYS A 61 -0.42 11.43 -9.90
C CYS A 61 0.18 10.43 -8.91
N HIS A 62 0.45 10.87 -7.67
CA HIS A 62 1.17 10.09 -6.65
C HIS A 62 0.23 9.19 -5.86
N VAL A 63 -0.30 8.17 -6.53
CA VAL A 63 -1.36 7.27 -6.08
C VAL A 63 -1.21 5.89 -6.70
N GLU A 64 -1.90 4.91 -6.14
CA GLU A 64 -2.20 3.63 -6.77
C GLU A 64 -3.23 3.80 -7.89
N TYR A 65 -3.03 3.12 -9.02
CA TYR A 65 -3.95 3.17 -10.14
C TYR A 65 -3.76 2.01 -11.11
N TYR A 66 -4.86 1.54 -11.71
CA TYR A 66 -4.75 0.71 -12.90
C TYR A 66 -4.52 1.60 -14.14
N CYS A 67 -3.51 1.28 -14.96
CA CYS A 67 -3.29 1.92 -16.26
C CYS A 67 -2.71 0.95 -17.28
N ALA A 68 -3.59 0.13 -17.82
CA ALA A 68 -3.31 -0.64 -19.03
C ALA A 68 -4.49 -0.56 -20.01
N SER A 69 -4.39 -1.27 -21.13
CA SER A 69 -5.27 -1.05 -22.29
C SER A 69 -6.69 -1.61 -22.14
N LYS A 70 -6.96 -2.46 -21.14
CA LYS A 70 -8.29 -3.11 -21.02
C LYS A 70 -9.39 -2.20 -20.48
N GLU A 71 -9.04 -1.10 -19.82
CA GLU A 71 -10.02 -0.19 -19.21
C GLU A 71 -9.45 1.21 -19.08
N THR A 72 -10.33 2.20 -18.89
CA THR A 72 -9.93 3.56 -18.53
C THR A 72 -9.23 3.56 -17.16
N LEU A 73 -8.18 4.36 -17.03
CA LEU A 73 -7.47 4.53 -15.76
C LEU A 73 -8.41 4.93 -14.62
N PHE A 74 -8.33 4.22 -13.51
CA PHE A 74 -9.12 4.46 -12.30
C PHE A 74 -8.28 4.31 -11.03
N PHE A 75 -8.76 4.91 -9.93
CA PHE A 75 -8.17 4.78 -8.60
C PHE A 75 -9.08 3.86 -7.75
N PRO A 76 -8.55 2.75 -7.20
CA PRO A 76 -9.33 1.67 -6.57
C PRO A 76 -9.77 1.99 -5.13
N TRP A 77 -10.35 3.17 -4.89
CA TRP A 77 -10.58 3.71 -3.54
C TRP A 77 -12.00 3.53 -3.01
N GLU A 78 -12.87 2.82 -3.72
CA GLU A 78 -14.28 2.69 -3.34
C GLU A 78 -14.51 1.89 -2.04
N ARG A 79 -13.49 1.14 -1.59
CA ARG A 79 -13.48 0.42 -0.30
C ARG A 79 -12.58 1.08 0.76
N GLY A 80 -11.88 2.16 0.43
CA GLY A 80 -10.90 2.83 1.30
C GLY A 80 -9.50 2.87 0.70
N LEU A 81 -8.54 3.37 1.47
CA LEU A 81 -7.15 3.61 1.01
C LEU A 81 -6.14 2.58 1.51
N LYS A 82 -6.54 1.61 2.34
CA LYS A 82 -5.62 0.59 2.86
C LYS A 82 -5.32 -0.47 1.81
N VAL A 83 -4.14 -1.10 1.92
CA VAL A 83 -3.67 -2.10 0.96
C VAL A 83 -4.64 -3.28 0.82
N GLU A 84 -5.32 -3.69 1.89
CA GLU A 84 -6.31 -4.78 1.87
C GLU A 84 -7.65 -4.34 1.27
N GLN A 85 -8.01 -3.07 1.41
CA GLN A 85 -9.24 -2.51 0.84
C GLN A 85 -9.11 -2.37 -0.67
N ILE A 86 -7.96 -1.89 -1.12
CA ILE A 86 -7.61 -1.81 -2.54
C ILE A 86 -7.50 -3.21 -3.15
N GLU A 87 -6.88 -4.16 -2.44
CA GLU A 87 -6.88 -5.56 -2.86
C GLU A 87 -8.29 -6.11 -2.99
N ALA A 88 -9.17 -5.85 -2.01
CA ALA A 88 -10.57 -6.26 -2.08
C ALA A 88 -11.30 -5.61 -3.24
N THR A 89 -10.93 -4.38 -3.64
CA THR A 89 -11.40 -3.78 -4.88
C THR A 89 -10.98 -4.60 -6.09
N TYR A 90 -9.70 -4.85 -6.27
CA TYR A 90 -9.22 -5.62 -7.42
C TYR A 90 -9.76 -7.06 -7.47
N ASN A 91 -9.90 -7.73 -6.32
CA ASN A 91 -10.49 -9.07 -6.25
C ASN A 91 -11.95 -9.12 -6.73
N ASN A 92 -12.69 -8.02 -6.60
CA ASN A 92 -14.11 -7.94 -6.98
C ASN A 92 -14.32 -7.11 -8.26
N HIS A 93 -13.25 -6.72 -8.94
CA HIS A 93 -13.32 -5.94 -10.17
C HIS A 93 -13.32 -6.89 -11.36
N GLU A 94 -14.19 -6.61 -12.32
CA GLU A 94 -14.24 -7.27 -13.62
C GLU A 94 -13.93 -6.22 -14.69
N PHE A 95 -13.13 -6.60 -15.68
CA PHE A 95 -12.95 -5.78 -16.86
C PHE A 95 -14.26 -5.63 -17.64
N PRO A 96 -14.38 -4.64 -18.55
CA PRO A 96 -15.58 -4.46 -19.37
C PRO A 96 -16.00 -5.68 -20.21
N ASP A 97 -15.09 -6.64 -20.44
CA ASP A 97 -15.35 -7.90 -21.14
C ASP A 97 -15.88 -9.03 -20.22
N GLY A 98 -16.06 -8.76 -18.92
CA GLY A 98 -16.52 -9.70 -17.90
C GLY A 98 -15.41 -10.61 -17.35
N SER A 99 -14.16 -10.43 -17.75
CA SER A 99 -13.03 -11.18 -17.17
C SER A 99 -12.62 -10.62 -15.81
N PRO A 100 -12.21 -11.47 -14.84
CA PRO A 100 -11.69 -11.00 -13.56
C PRO A 100 -10.49 -10.07 -13.76
N PHE A 101 -10.33 -9.09 -12.88
CA PHE A 101 -9.19 -8.18 -12.92
C PHE A 101 -7.88 -8.89 -12.59
N LEU A 102 -6.85 -8.61 -13.40
CA LEU A 102 -5.44 -8.86 -13.15
C LEU A 102 -4.61 -7.89 -13.97
N ASP A 103 -3.41 -7.54 -13.51
CA ASP A 103 -2.47 -6.78 -14.32
C ASP A 103 -1.69 -7.70 -15.26
N TYR A 104 -1.23 -8.84 -14.75
CA TYR A 104 -0.47 -9.82 -15.51
C TYR A 104 -0.51 -11.21 -14.88
N LEU A 105 -0.20 -12.23 -15.69
CA LEU A 105 0.09 -13.57 -15.19
C LEU A 105 1.58 -13.64 -14.84
N HIS A 106 1.91 -14.11 -13.64
CA HIS A 106 3.30 -14.27 -13.23
C HIS A 106 4.02 -15.23 -14.17
N GLY A 107 5.14 -14.80 -14.75
CA GLY A 107 5.78 -15.53 -15.86
C GLY A 107 6.30 -16.92 -15.51
N GLU A 108 6.63 -17.16 -14.24
CA GLU A 108 7.17 -18.45 -13.78
C GLU A 108 6.08 -19.39 -13.27
N THR A 109 5.11 -18.87 -12.52
CA THR A 109 4.14 -19.71 -11.79
C THR A 109 2.75 -19.73 -12.42
N GLY A 110 2.45 -18.78 -13.32
CA GLY A 110 1.14 -18.61 -13.93
C GLY A 110 0.12 -17.88 -13.05
N ALA A 111 0.46 -17.46 -11.83
CA ALA A 111 -0.49 -16.83 -10.91
C ALA A 111 -1.04 -15.49 -11.45
N PRO A 112 -2.36 -15.24 -11.41
CA PRO A 112 -2.93 -13.91 -11.60
C PRO A 112 -2.36 -12.93 -10.56
N THR A 113 -1.81 -11.80 -11.01
CA THR A 113 -1.04 -10.89 -10.16
C THR A 113 -1.45 -9.44 -10.38
N TYR A 114 -1.40 -8.65 -9.30
CA TYR A 114 -1.57 -7.18 -9.32
C TYR A 114 -0.23 -6.47 -9.32
N LYS A 115 -0.18 -5.27 -9.91
CA LYS A 115 0.98 -4.39 -9.88
C LYS A 115 0.58 -3.10 -9.15
N ALA A 116 1.25 -2.81 -8.05
CA ALA A 116 1.10 -1.51 -7.39
C ALA A 116 1.92 -0.43 -8.13
N GLN A 117 1.45 0.81 -8.17
CA GLN A 117 2.18 1.96 -8.70
C GLN A 117 2.19 3.06 -7.66
N HIS A 118 3.38 3.42 -7.18
CA HIS A 118 3.67 4.59 -6.35
C HIS A 118 2.50 5.09 -5.46
N PRO A 119 2.05 4.29 -4.48
CA PRO A 119 0.87 4.57 -3.65
C PRO A 119 1.18 5.58 -2.52
N GLU A 120 1.75 6.73 -2.88
CA GLU A 120 2.19 7.73 -1.90
C GLU A 120 1.04 8.34 -1.12
N PHE A 121 -0.08 8.68 -1.78
CA PHE A 121 -1.23 9.27 -1.10
C PHE A 121 -1.86 8.28 -0.13
N GLU A 122 -2.04 7.04 -0.56
CA GLU A 122 -2.61 5.95 0.21
C GLU A 122 -1.78 5.66 1.46
N LEU A 123 -0.45 5.53 1.29
CA LEU A 123 0.45 5.25 2.41
C LEU A 123 0.59 6.48 3.33
N TRP A 124 0.70 7.69 2.78
CA TRP A 124 0.69 8.94 3.58
C TRP A 124 -0.58 9.06 4.43
N SER A 125 -1.74 8.69 3.89
CA SER A 125 -3.02 8.70 4.61
C SER A 125 -3.05 7.82 5.86
N GLN A 126 -2.15 6.83 5.98
CA GLN A 126 -2.01 5.98 7.16
C GLN A 126 -1.04 6.57 8.21
N GLY A 127 -0.38 7.68 7.88
CA GLY A 127 0.70 8.28 8.68
C GLY A 127 0.23 9.30 9.72
N ILE A 128 1.06 9.51 10.74
CA ILE A 128 0.80 10.51 11.78
C ILE A 128 0.78 11.95 11.23
N HIS A 129 1.57 12.23 10.19
CA HIS A 129 1.62 13.53 9.55
C HIS A 129 0.29 13.87 8.86
N ALA A 130 -0.27 12.94 8.08
CA ALA A 130 -1.61 13.10 7.48
C ALA A 130 -2.67 13.27 8.57
N ARG A 131 -2.65 12.40 9.59
CA ARG A 131 -3.57 12.47 10.73
C ARG A 131 -3.50 13.81 11.48
N SER A 132 -2.36 14.47 11.45
CA SER A 132 -2.13 15.80 12.04
C SER A 132 -2.39 16.96 11.07
N GLY A 133 -2.91 16.68 9.87
CA GLY A 133 -3.23 17.68 8.85
C GLY A 133 -2.03 18.22 8.05
N VAL A 134 -0.85 17.59 8.14
CA VAL A 134 0.34 18.01 7.39
C VAL A 134 0.26 17.53 5.95
N SER A 135 0.24 18.46 5.00
CA SER A 135 0.11 18.19 3.57
C SER A 135 1.44 17.84 2.90
N CYS A 136 1.38 17.23 1.71
CA CYS A 136 2.56 16.93 0.88
C CYS A 136 3.44 18.19 0.69
N THR A 137 2.79 19.32 0.43
CA THR A 137 3.48 20.60 0.15
C THR A 137 4.08 21.27 1.39
N ASP A 138 3.70 20.88 2.62
CA ASP A 138 4.36 21.40 3.81
C ASP A 138 5.83 20.93 3.88
N CYS A 139 6.07 19.68 3.47
CA CYS A 139 7.41 19.09 3.44
C CYS A 139 8.13 19.31 2.10
N HIS A 140 7.46 19.04 0.97
CA HIS A 140 8.12 18.99 -0.35
C HIS A 140 8.14 20.34 -1.09
N MET A 141 7.30 21.28 -0.68
CA MET A 141 7.18 22.61 -1.28
C MET A 141 7.15 23.68 -0.19
N PRO A 142 8.16 23.70 0.72
CA PRO A 142 8.10 24.57 1.88
C PRO A 142 8.10 26.03 1.46
N TYR A 143 7.50 26.87 2.31
CA TYR A 143 7.50 28.30 2.07
C TYR A 143 8.90 28.89 2.21
N GLU A 144 9.20 29.87 1.36
CA GLU A 144 10.44 30.63 1.36
C GLU A 144 10.16 32.13 1.41
N ARG A 145 11.10 32.89 1.97
CA ARG A 145 11.07 34.35 1.93
C ARG A 145 11.93 34.84 0.77
N LYS A 146 11.35 35.67 -0.09
CA LYS A 146 12.06 36.46 -1.10
C LYS A 146 11.80 37.94 -0.83
N GLY A 147 12.72 38.60 -0.14
CA GLY A 147 12.48 39.93 0.44
C GLY A 147 11.30 39.88 1.42
N ALA A 148 10.31 40.75 1.22
CA ALA A 148 9.09 40.79 2.03
C ALA A 148 8.05 39.73 1.64
N ALA A 149 8.18 39.09 0.47
CA ALA A 149 7.19 38.15 -0.04
C ALA A 149 7.42 36.72 0.50
N LYS A 150 6.32 36.05 0.88
CA LYS A 150 6.27 34.62 1.13
C LYS A 150 5.88 33.90 -0.15
N VAL A 151 6.74 33.01 -0.64
CA VAL A 151 6.53 32.24 -1.86
C VAL A 151 6.63 30.74 -1.57
N THR A 152 5.91 29.92 -2.33
CA THR A 152 6.03 28.46 -2.23
C THR A 152 7.22 28.00 -3.07
N SER A 153 8.13 27.20 -2.49
CA SER A 153 9.15 26.54 -3.31
C SER A 153 8.49 25.57 -4.28
N HIS A 154 8.79 25.69 -5.57
CA HIS A 154 8.35 24.74 -6.60
C HIS A 154 9.45 23.76 -7.02
N TRP A 155 10.59 23.79 -6.33
CA TRP A 155 11.64 22.80 -6.53
C TRP A 155 11.33 21.55 -5.70
N VAL A 156 10.35 20.78 -6.17
CA VAL A 156 9.89 19.53 -5.56
C VAL A 156 11.02 18.51 -5.57
N ARG A 157 11.47 18.10 -4.38
CA ARG A 157 12.55 17.14 -4.17
C ARG A 157 12.48 16.55 -2.77
N SER A 158 13.46 15.73 -2.41
CA SER A 158 13.59 15.22 -1.05
C SER A 158 13.64 16.37 -0.03
N PRO A 159 12.75 16.37 1.00
CA PRO A 159 12.78 17.33 2.10
C PRO A 159 14.10 17.33 2.87
N MET A 160 14.86 16.23 2.81
CA MET A 160 16.17 16.09 3.44
C MET A 160 17.25 17.03 2.88
N LYS A 161 16.98 17.67 1.73
CA LYS A 161 17.83 18.72 1.16
C LYS A 161 17.53 20.11 1.74
N ASN A 162 16.53 20.24 2.61
CA ASN A 162 16.14 21.49 3.25
C ASN A 162 15.38 21.25 4.58
N ILE A 163 16.01 20.55 5.52
CA ILE A 163 15.37 20.15 6.80
C ILE A 163 14.85 21.36 7.56
N ASN A 164 15.60 22.47 7.59
CA ASN A 164 15.18 23.69 8.26
C ASN A 164 13.77 24.15 7.86
N LYS A 165 13.48 24.22 6.55
CA LYS A 165 12.19 24.72 6.07
C LYS A 165 11.12 23.64 5.99
N SER A 166 11.50 22.38 5.83
CA SER A 166 10.56 21.27 5.66
C SER A 166 10.13 20.63 6.97
N CYS A 167 10.98 20.65 8.01
CA CYS A 167 10.76 19.91 9.25
C CYS A 167 10.80 20.82 10.49
N GLN A 168 11.77 21.73 10.58
CA GLN A 168 11.96 22.56 11.78
C GLN A 168 10.92 23.69 11.93
N THR A 169 9.99 23.84 10.99
CA THR A 169 8.78 24.65 11.19
C THR A 169 7.87 24.06 12.27
N CYS A 170 7.97 22.75 12.53
CA CYS A 170 7.16 22.01 13.50
C CYS A 170 8.01 21.29 14.55
N HIS A 171 9.22 20.86 14.21
CA HIS A 171 10.09 20.10 15.09
C HIS A 171 11.24 20.95 15.66
N ASN A 172 11.18 21.25 16.96
CA ASN A 172 12.22 22.01 17.65
C ASN A 172 13.35 21.09 18.16
N VAL A 173 14.03 20.43 17.23
CA VAL A 173 15.20 19.57 17.48
C VAL A 173 16.28 19.84 16.41
N PRO A 174 17.54 19.47 16.66
CA PRO A 174 18.62 19.65 15.69
C PRO A 174 18.34 18.96 14.34
N GLU A 175 18.84 19.55 13.24
CA GLU A 175 18.66 18.98 11.89
C GLU A 175 19.23 17.57 11.77
N ASP A 176 20.38 17.31 12.40
CA ASP A 176 21.04 16.01 12.36
C ASP A 176 20.21 14.92 13.04
N GLU A 177 19.51 15.26 14.13
CA GLU A 177 18.60 14.32 14.77
C GLU A 177 17.44 13.92 13.85
N LEU A 178 16.85 14.90 13.14
CA LEU A 178 15.81 14.63 12.14
C LEU A 178 16.36 13.79 10.98
N ARG A 179 17.58 14.10 10.53
CA ARG A 179 18.25 13.36 9.47
C ARG A 179 18.46 11.90 9.85
N ASP A 180 18.94 11.66 11.06
CA ASP A 180 19.21 10.33 11.58
C ASP A 180 17.91 9.54 11.77
N ARG A 181 16.84 10.18 12.25
CA ARG A 181 15.51 9.55 12.36
C ARG A 181 14.98 9.11 11.01
N VAL A 182 15.03 9.97 9.98
CA VAL A 182 14.59 9.63 8.62
C VAL A 182 15.45 8.50 8.06
N ALA A 183 16.78 8.60 8.18
CA ALA A 183 17.69 7.55 7.71
C ALA A 183 17.44 6.20 8.41
N ALA A 184 17.14 6.20 9.71
CA ALA A 184 16.82 5.00 10.45
C ALA A 184 15.51 4.36 9.99
N ILE A 185 14.46 5.15 9.75
CA ILE A 185 13.17 4.65 9.22
C ILE A 185 13.38 4.04 7.84
N GLN A 186 13.94 4.81 6.91
CA GLN A 186 14.15 4.37 5.53
C GLN A 186 15.07 3.15 5.45
N GLY A 187 16.12 3.11 6.28
CA GLY A 187 17.03 1.98 6.38
C GLY A 187 16.37 0.71 6.91
N ARG A 188 15.48 0.82 7.91
CA ARG A 188 14.71 -0.33 8.42
C ARG A 188 13.71 -0.84 7.40
N THR A 189 12.96 0.06 6.76
CA THR A 189 11.99 -0.32 5.72
C THR A 189 12.68 -0.97 4.53
N THR A 190 13.82 -0.44 4.07
CA THR A 190 14.60 -1.05 2.97
C THR A 190 15.03 -2.47 3.32
N LYS A 191 15.55 -2.70 4.53
CA LYS A 191 15.91 -4.06 4.99
C LYS A 191 14.71 -5.00 5.07
N MET A 192 13.53 -4.48 5.42
CA MET A 192 12.30 -5.27 5.44
C MET A 192 11.81 -5.60 4.02
N ILE A 193 11.94 -4.66 3.06
CA ILE A 193 11.68 -4.92 1.63
C ILE A 193 12.58 -6.05 1.13
N GLU A 194 13.88 -5.99 1.41
CA GLU A 194 14.84 -7.04 1.01
C GLU A 194 14.49 -8.41 1.62
N ARG A 195 14.09 -8.45 2.90
CA ARG A 195 13.67 -9.70 3.56
C ARG A 195 12.36 -10.25 2.99
N SER A 196 11.40 -9.38 2.71
CA SER A 196 10.13 -9.73 2.08
C SER A 196 10.34 -10.24 0.66
N ALA A 197 11.19 -9.59 -0.13
CA ALA A 197 11.59 -10.06 -1.45
C ALA A 197 12.25 -11.44 -1.39
N GLY A 198 13.15 -11.69 -0.43
CA GLY A 198 13.73 -13.03 -0.23
C GLY A 198 12.68 -14.10 0.10
N ALA A 199 11.70 -13.79 0.95
CA ALA A 199 10.60 -14.71 1.25
C ALA A 199 9.72 -14.97 0.02
N VAL A 200 9.47 -13.95 -0.82
CA VAL A 200 8.75 -14.10 -2.09
C VAL A 200 9.52 -15.01 -3.05
N THR A 201 10.83 -14.84 -3.21
CA THR A 201 11.66 -15.73 -4.02
C THR A 201 11.61 -17.16 -3.52
N ASP A 202 11.81 -17.40 -2.22
CA ASP A 202 11.75 -18.73 -1.61
C ASP A 202 10.38 -19.42 -1.84
N MET A 203 9.30 -18.64 -1.85
CA MET A 203 7.95 -19.12 -2.15
C MET A 203 7.81 -19.49 -3.63
N LEU A 204 8.27 -18.64 -4.55
CA LEU A 204 8.22 -18.90 -5.98
C LEU A 204 8.98 -20.18 -6.33
N ASP A 205 10.18 -20.35 -5.79
CA ASP A 205 10.98 -21.57 -5.95
C ASP A 205 10.21 -22.80 -5.48
N ALA A 206 9.59 -22.77 -4.30
CA ALA A 206 8.81 -23.89 -3.80
C ALA A 206 7.58 -24.22 -4.66
N ILE A 207 6.91 -23.21 -5.22
CA ILE A 207 5.79 -23.40 -6.16
C ILE A 207 6.29 -24.09 -7.44
N LEU A 208 7.40 -23.63 -8.02
CA LEU A 208 8.01 -24.24 -9.21
C LEU A 208 8.46 -25.67 -8.95
N GLU A 209 9.04 -25.95 -7.78
CA GLU A 209 9.41 -27.30 -7.37
C GLU A 209 8.20 -28.24 -7.26
N ALA A 210 7.07 -27.75 -6.76
CA ALA A 210 5.83 -28.51 -6.70
C ALA A 210 5.24 -28.78 -8.10
N GLN A 211 5.27 -27.79 -8.99
CA GLN A 211 4.88 -27.96 -10.40
C GLN A 211 5.76 -29.01 -11.09
N ALA A 212 7.09 -28.96 -10.89
CA ALA A 212 8.02 -29.93 -11.43
C ALA A 212 7.80 -31.36 -10.89
N ALA A 213 7.27 -31.49 -9.67
CA ALA A 213 6.87 -32.77 -9.08
C ALA A 213 5.52 -33.29 -9.61
N GLY A 214 4.87 -32.58 -10.54
CA GLY A 214 3.60 -32.98 -11.15
C GLY A 214 2.37 -32.65 -10.31
N VAL A 215 2.48 -31.75 -9.33
CA VAL A 215 1.32 -31.24 -8.58
C VAL A 215 0.43 -30.44 -9.53
N SER A 216 -0.88 -30.73 -9.51
CA SER A 216 -1.83 -30.07 -10.41
C SER A 216 -2.06 -28.60 -10.04
N GLU A 217 -2.53 -27.82 -11.01
CA GLU A 217 -2.86 -26.40 -10.81
C GLU A 217 -3.96 -26.23 -9.75
N GLU A 218 -4.97 -27.11 -9.74
CA GLU A 218 -6.06 -27.08 -8.76
C GLU A 218 -5.55 -27.29 -7.34
N ALA A 219 -4.56 -28.17 -7.16
CA ALA A 219 -3.93 -28.40 -5.87
C ALA A 219 -3.05 -27.21 -5.44
N LEU A 220 -2.45 -26.48 -6.40
CA LEU A 220 -1.63 -25.30 -6.14
C LEU A 220 -2.42 -24.00 -5.98
N ALA A 221 -3.70 -23.95 -6.37
CA ALA A 221 -4.52 -22.74 -6.31
C ALA A 221 -4.45 -21.99 -4.95
N PRO A 222 -4.46 -22.67 -3.77
CA PRO A 222 -4.28 -21.98 -2.49
C PRO A 222 -2.92 -21.30 -2.33
N ALA A 223 -1.84 -21.90 -2.85
CA ALA A 223 -0.50 -21.31 -2.83
C ALA A 223 -0.39 -20.13 -3.80
N LEU A 224 -1.01 -20.22 -4.98
CA LEU A 224 -1.02 -19.13 -5.97
C LEU A 224 -1.82 -17.91 -5.48
N GLU A 225 -2.91 -18.11 -4.74
CA GLU A 225 -3.65 -17.01 -4.11
C GLU A 225 -2.80 -16.32 -3.04
N LEU A 226 -2.07 -17.08 -2.23
CA LEU A 226 -1.13 -16.52 -1.26
C LEU A 226 0.07 -15.83 -1.93
N GLN A 227 0.54 -16.33 -3.09
CA GLN A 227 1.52 -15.63 -3.90
C GLN A 227 1.02 -14.25 -4.31
N LYS A 228 -0.19 -14.16 -4.90
CA LYS A 228 -0.80 -12.88 -5.30
C LYS A 228 -0.86 -11.91 -4.12
N LYS A 229 -1.28 -12.40 -2.95
CA LYS A 229 -1.32 -11.60 -1.72
C LYS A 229 0.06 -11.11 -1.30
N ALA A 230 1.04 -12.01 -1.27
CA ALA A 230 2.40 -11.70 -0.82
C ALA A 230 3.09 -10.67 -1.73
N THR A 231 2.98 -10.85 -3.05
CA THR A 231 3.57 -9.95 -4.03
C THR A 231 2.87 -8.59 -4.01
N TRP A 232 1.55 -8.54 -3.86
CA TRP A 232 0.81 -7.28 -3.70
C TRP A 232 1.32 -6.45 -2.52
N ARG A 233 1.52 -7.05 -1.33
CA ARG A 233 2.04 -6.32 -0.16
C ARG A 233 3.47 -5.82 -0.35
N LEU A 234 4.36 -6.66 -0.91
CA LEU A 234 5.73 -6.27 -1.21
C LEU A 234 5.77 -5.11 -2.21
N ASP A 235 4.97 -5.22 -3.28
CA ASP A 235 4.95 -4.24 -4.35
C ASP A 235 4.38 -2.90 -3.88
N PHE A 236 3.32 -2.90 -3.05
CA PHE A 236 2.73 -1.69 -2.49
C PHE A 236 3.75 -0.83 -1.72
N ILE A 237 4.66 -1.46 -0.97
CA ILE A 237 5.68 -0.72 -0.21
C ILE A 237 6.93 -0.44 -1.04
N SER A 238 7.36 -1.37 -1.89
CA SER A 238 8.55 -1.16 -2.72
C SER A 238 8.35 -0.15 -3.85
N SER A 239 7.10 0.03 -4.30
CA SER A 239 6.73 1.05 -5.28
C SER A 239 6.54 2.45 -4.67
N GLU A 240 6.41 2.57 -3.33
CA GLU A 240 6.29 3.85 -2.64
C GLU A 240 7.66 4.49 -2.35
N ASN A 241 7.84 5.74 -2.79
CA ASN A 241 9.18 6.33 -2.85
C ASN A 241 9.74 6.84 -1.50
N SER A 242 8.91 7.06 -0.48
CA SER A 242 9.38 7.56 0.83
C SER A 242 10.13 6.51 1.65
N LYS A 243 10.02 5.24 1.26
CA LYS A 243 10.59 4.08 1.98
C LYS A 243 10.07 4.03 3.42
N GLY A 244 8.75 4.18 3.56
CA GLY A 244 8.04 4.11 4.83
C GLY A 244 8.15 5.36 5.71
N PHE A 245 8.77 6.45 5.27
CA PHE A 245 8.76 7.69 6.07
C PHE A 245 7.33 8.24 6.25
N HIS A 246 6.48 8.09 5.23
CA HIS A 246 5.10 8.57 5.28
C HIS A 246 4.25 7.83 6.33
N ALA A 247 4.40 6.51 6.44
CA ALA A 247 3.76 5.68 7.47
C ALA A 247 4.63 4.45 7.79
N ASP A 248 5.51 4.59 8.78
CA ASP A 248 6.60 3.64 9.05
C ASP A 248 6.13 2.31 9.63
N GLN A 249 5.29 2.35 10.66
CA GLN A 249 4.70 1.14 11.25
C GLN A 249 3.80 0.40 10.26
N GLU A 250 3.05 1.15 9.45
CA GLU A 250 2.18 0.56 8.43
C GLU A 250 3.00 -0.12 7.34
N ALA A 251 4.05 0.52 6.84
CA ALA A 251 4.94 -0.09 5.86
C ALA A 251 5.56 -1.40 6.38
N VAL A 252 5.99 -1.43 7.64
CA VAL A 252 6.54 -2.64 8.26
C VAL A 252 5.48 -3.73 8.46
N ARG A 253 4.24 -3.38 8.87
CA ARG A 253 3.13 -4.32 8.99
C ARG A 253 2.84 -5.00 7.65
N ILE A 254 2.73 -4.21 6.58
CA ILE A 254 2.44 -4.70 5.23
C ILE A 254 3.55 -5.63 4.74
N LEU A 255 4.83 -5.28 4.96
CA LEU A 255 5.95 -6.15 4.63
C LEU A 255 5.99 -7.43 5.46
N ALA A 256 5.55 -7.38 6.72
CA ALA A 256 5.43 -8.58 7.55
C ALA A 256 4.34 -9.53 7.04
N GLU A 257 3.20 -9.00 6.57
CA GLU A 257 2.16 -9.81 5.91
C GLU A 257 2.65 -10.43 4.62
N SER A 258 3.43 -9.69 3.81
CA SER A 258 4.07 -10.27 2.62
C SER A 258 4.92 -11.49 2.98
N ILE A 259 5.78 -11.37 4.00
CA ILE A 259 6.60 -12.48 4.49
C ILE A 259 5.72 -13.64 4.97
N ASP A 260 4.69 -13.37 5.76
CA ASP A 260 3.79 -14.39 6.30
C ASP A 260 3.08 -15.18 5.18
N TYR A 261 2.45 -14.49 4.23
CA TYR A 261 1.80 -15.11 3.09
C TYR A 261 2.78 -15.91 2.23
N SER A 262 4.01 -15.39 2.01
CA SER A 262 5.05 -16.14 1.34
C SER A 262 5.40 -17.44 2.04
N ARG A 263 5.56 -17.42 3.38
CA ARG A 263 5.90 -18.63 4.14
C ARG A 263 4.74 -19.63 4.19
N GLN A 264 3.50 -19.16 4.22
CA GLN A 264 2.33 -20.03 4.11
C GLN A 264 2.24 -20.72 2.74
N ALA A 265 2.42 -19.95 1.65
CA ALA A 265 2.44 -20.48 0.29
C ALA A 265 3.58 -21.49 0.10
N GLN A 266 4.78 -21.15 0.57
CA GLN A 266 5.95 -22.02 0.56
C GLN A 266 5.65 -23.34 1.29
N ALA A 267 5.08 -23.29 2.49
CA ALA A 267 4.74 -24.48 3.25
C ALA A 267 3.70 -25.37 2.55
N ILE A 268 2.70 -24.78 1.88
CA ILE A 268 1.71 -25.51 1.08
C ILE A 268 2.40 -26.22 -0.08
N ALA A 269 3.18 -25.50 -0.89
CA ALA A 269 3.85 -26.06 -2.06
C ALA A 269 4.82 -27.20 -1.66
N LEU A 270 5.59 -27.02 -0.59
CA LEU A 270 6.48 -28.04 -0.06
C LEU A 270 5.75 -29.30 0.42
N ARG A 271 4.56 -29.16 1.04
CA ARG A 271 3.74 -30.30 1.47
C ARG A 271 3.16 -31.06 0.29
N LEU A 272 2.73 -30.36 -0.75
CA LEU A 272 2.13 -30.99 -1.93
C LEU A 272 3.13 -31.84 -2.73
N ARG A 273 4.43 -31.50 -2.70
CA ARG A 273 5.48 -32.32 -3.33
C ARG A 273 6.00 -33.47 -2.45
N ALA A 274 5.73 -33.44 -1.15
CA ALA A 274 6.21 -34.47 -0.24
C ALA A 274 5.31 -35.72 -0.30
N PRO A 275 5.88 -36.93 -0.17
CA PRO A 275 5.07 -38.13 -0.01
C PRO A 275 4.19 -38.02 1.24
N SER A 276 3.04 -38.70 1.24
CA SER A 276 2.17 -38.77 2.41
C SER A 276 2.95 -39.20 3.66
N ALA A 277 2.64 -38.59 4.79
CA ALA A 277 3.26 -38.96 6.06
C ALA A 277 3.11 -40.48 6.29
N PRO A 278 4.18 -41.18 6.70
CA PRO A 278 4.09 -42.60 6.98
C PRO A 278 3.06 -42.83 8.10
N LYS A 279 2.33 -43.95 8.03
CA LYS A 279 1.51 -44.40 9.16
C LYS A 279 2.42 -44.58 10.39
N PRO A 280 1.96 -44.21 11.61
CA PRO A 280 2.69 -44.53 12.83
C PRO A 280 3.08 -46.01 12.84
N LYS A 281 4.35 -46.32 13.15
CA LYS A 281 4.86 -47.70 13.18
C LYS A 281 4.33 -48.50 14.38
N GLU A 282 3.84 -47.82 15.41
CA GLU A 282 3.34 -48.41 16.65
C GLU A 282 1.93 -47.89 16.95
N ALA A 283 1.15 -48.66 17.71
CA ALA A 283 -0.12 -48.20 18.25
C ALA A 283 0.16 -46.90 19.04
N THR A 284 -0.53 -45.82 18.69
CA THR A 284 -0.40 -44.55 19.39
C THR A 284 -0.78 -44.78 20.85
N GLU A 285 0.20 -44.77 21.75
CA GLU A 285 -0.06 -44.78 23.19
C GLU A 285 -0.89 -43.54 23.52
N ALA A 286 -1.91 -43.72 24.37
CA ALA A 286 -2.72 -42.60 24.81
C ALA A 286 -1.81 -41.55 25.47
N VAL A 287 -2.01 -40.27 25.14
CA VAL A 287 -1.27 -39.16 25.75
C VAL A 287 -1.48 -39.23 27.26
N GLN A 288 -0.46 -39.67 27.99
CA GLN A 288 -0.49 -39.64 29.46
C GLN A 288 -0.04 -38.25 29.90
N GLY A 289 -0.95 -37.51 30.53
CA GLY A 289 -0.62 -36.24 31.16
C GLY A 289 0.41 -36.46 32.27
N VAL A 290 1.43 -35.59 32.37
CA VAL A 290 2.46 -35.63 33.41
C VAL A 290 1.94 -35.09 34.76
N SER A 291 0.62 -35.05 34.93
CA SER A 291 -0.04 -34.56 36.14
C SER A 291 -1.27 -35.41 36.41
N GLU A 292 -1.16 -36.26 37.43
CA GLU A 292 -2.32 -36.64 38.23
C GLU A 292 -2.59 -35.48 39.20
N LEU A 293 -3.69 -34.76 38.98
CA LEU A 293 -4.37 -33.93 39.97
C LEU A 293 -5.85 -34.30 39.96
#